data_AF-A0A6J2MDV6-F1
#
_entry.id   AF-A0A6J2MDV6-F1
#
_cell.length_a   1.000
_cell.length_b   1.000
_cell.length_c   1.000
_cell.angle_alpha   90.00
_cell.angle_beta   90.00
_cell.angle_gamma   90.00
#
_symmetry.space_group_name_H-M   'P 1'
#
loop_
_entity.id
_entity.type
_entity.pdbx_description
1 polymer ?
#
loop_
_entity_poly.entity_id
_entity_poly.type
_entity_poly.pdbx_seq_one_letter_code
_entity_poly.pdbx_strand_id
1 'polypeptide(L)'
;MVDPDAPSRSTPLARFWRHWLVTNITGTNMKTGRIQGQELTPYQPPTPPPRTGFHRYQFLVYRLSTQNISLLPEETESPGAWQLDQFQVRFNLGISEAATQFMTQNHMDSPPVRVPGGGGSVQTPPTGGSSEPKYKPKQASGLALPACIHIAHHLWSG
;
A
#
# COMPACT_ATOMS: atom_id res chain seq x y z
N MET A 1 3.89 1.07 -5.60
CA MET A 1 2.92 0.29 -4.80
C MET A 1 1.52 0.65 -5.24
N VAL A 2 0.71 -0.34 -5.59
CA VAL A 2 -0.66 -0.14 -6.08
C VAL A 2 -1.66 -1.06 -5.36
N ASP A 3 -2.90 -0.61 -5.24
CA ASP A 3 -4.04 -1.39 -4.77
C ASP A 3 -5.03 -1.65 -5.93
N PRO A 4 -5.16 -2.90 -6.44
CA PRO A 4 -6.09 -3.27 -7.49
C PRO A 4 -7.55 -3.44 -7.01
N ASP A 5 -7.76 -3.38 -5.70
CA ASP A 5 -9.01 -3.67 -5.02
C ASP A 5 -9.71 -2.39 -4.54
N ALA A 6 -9.21 -1.19 -4.82
CA ALA A 6 -9.85 0.05 -4.37
C ALA A 6 -11.19 0.35 -5.10
N PRO A 7 -12.26 0.78 -4.40
CA PRO A 7 -12.40 0.86 -2.94
C PRO A 7 -12.80 -0.48 -2.29
N SER A 8 -13.22 -1.48 -3.07
CA SER A 8 -13.43 -2.85 -2.59
C SER A 8 -13.09 -3.87 -3.69
N ARG A 9 -12.61 -5.05 -3.30
CA ARG A 9 -12.27 -6.12 -4.26
C ARG A 9 -13.47 -6.57 -5.10
N SER A 10 -14.68 -6.52 -4.53
CA SER A 10 -15.93 -6.86 -5.23
C SER A 10 -16.36 -5.78 -6.22
N THR A 11 -16.08 -4.52 -5.93
CA THR A 11 -16.49 -3.36 -6.74
C THR A 11 -15.32 -2.38 -6.88
N PRO A 12 -14.29 -2.71 -7.68
CA PRO A 12 -13.00 -2.03 -7.68
C PRO A 12 -12.98 -0.81 -8.63
N LEU A 13 -13.88 0.15 -8.41
CA LEU A 13 -14.09 1.31 -9.29
C LEU A 13 -12.90 2.28 -9.36
N ALA A 14 -12.00 2.25 -8.37
CA ALA A 14 -10.82 3.09 -8.32
C ALA A 14 -9.52 2.31 -8.61
N ARG A 15 -9.64 1.10 -9.20
CA ARG A 15 -8.50 0.32 -9.66
C ARG A 15 -7.71 1.08 -10.74
N PHE A 16 -6.39 1.13 -10.69
CA PHE A 16 -5.49 0.81 -9.59
C PHE A 16 -5.30 2.07 -8.72
N TRP A 17 -5.31 1.94 -7.40
CA TRP A 17 -4.99 3.07 -6.52
C TRP A 17 -3.48 3.13 -6.29
N ARG A 18 -2.84 4.25 -6.65
CA ARG A 18 -1.40 4.44 -6.55
C ARG A 18 -1.00 4.92 -5.15
N HIS A 19 -0.46 4.02 -4.34
CA HIS A 19 -0.01 4.31 -2.97
C HIS A 19 1.41 4.88 -2.90
N TRP A 20 2.28 4.54 -3.84
CA TRP A 20 3.66 5.00 -3.82
C TRP A 20 4.28 4.84 -5.21
N LEU A 21 4.98 5.87 -5.70
CA LEU A 21 5.72 5.81 -6.96
C LEU A 21 7.05 6.56 -6.82
N VAL A 22 8.14 5.81 -6.93
CA VAL A 22 9.50 6.33 -6.93
C VAL A 22 10.18 5.87 -8.20
N THR A 23 10.87 6.78 -8.87
CA THR A 23 11.59 6.56 -10.12
C THR A 23 13.07 6.89 -9.93
N ASN A 24 13.89 6.62 -10.94
CA ASN A 24 15.32 6.96 -10.92
C ASN A 24 16.10 6.40 -9.70
N ILE A 25 15.67 5.26 -9.17
CA ILE A 25 16.41 4.56 -8.11
C ILE A 25 17.63 3.88 -8.76
N THR A 26 18.83 4.18 -8.25
CA THR A 26 20.05 3.55 -8.77
C THR A 26 20.14 2.09 -8.32
N GLY A 27 20.76 1.24 -9.16
CA GLY A 27 20.93 -0.18 -8.83
C GLY A 27 21.74 -0.43 -7.55
N THR A 28 22.68 0.47 -7.21
CA THR A 28 23.45 0.41 -5.96
C THR A 28 22.58 0.67 -4.72
N ASN A 29 21.68 1.65 -4.81
CA ASN A 29 20.70 1.94 -3.76
C ASN A 29 19.73 0.76 -3.59
N MET A 30 19.23 0.19 -4.69
CA MET A 30 18.37 -1.01 -4.65
C MET A 30 19.03 -2.20 -3.95
N LYS A 31 20.31 -2.50 -4.25
CA LYS A 31 21.06 -3.61 -3.63
C LYS A 31 21.19 -3.48 -2.11
N THR A 32 21.14 -2.27 -1.57
CA THR A 32 21.25 -2.01 -0.13
C THR A 32 19.88 -1.80 0.53
N GLY A 33 18.79 -2.00 -0.21
CA GLY A 33 17.43 -1.73 0.28
C GLY A 33 17.11 -0.25 0.47
N ARG A 34 17.96 0.66 -0.03
CA ARG A 34 17.74 2.10 0.04
C ARG A 34 16.88 2.53 -1.14
N ILE A 35 15.62 2.84 -0.89
CA ILE A 35 14.72 3.36 -1.93
C ILE A 35 14.91 4.88 -2.02
N GLN A 36 16.00 5.31 -2.68
CA GLN A 36 16.34 6.71 -2.90
C GLN A 36 16.33 7.02 -4.40
N GLY A 37 15.38 7.86 -4.81
CA GLY A 37 15.14 8.26 -6.19
C GLY A 37 14.21 9.49 -6.23
N GLN A 38 13.62 9.74 -7.39
CA GLN A 38 12.62 10.81 -7.55
C GLN A 38 11.25 10.27 -7.14
N GLU A 39 10.67 10.82 -6.08
CA GLU A 39 9.33 10.49 -5.64
C GLU A 39 8.29 11.26 -6.45
N LEU A 40 7.49 10.55 -7.25
CA LEU A 40 6.39 11.12 -8.04
C LEU A 40 5.04 11.02 -7.33
N THR A 41 4.89 10.05 -6.44
CA THR A 41 3.74 9.94 -5.55
C THR A 41 4.27 9.56 -4.18
N PRO A 42 4.15 10.44 -3.17
CA PRO A 42 4.56 10.14 -1.81
C PRO A 42 3.91 8.88 -1.27
N TYR A 43 4.61 8.17 -0.38
CA TYR A 43 4.05 6.99 0.26
C TYR A 43 2.77 7.33 1.04
N GLN A 44 1.67 6.70 0.63
CA GLN A 44 0.38 6.71 1.33
C GLN A 44 0.16 5.33 1.94
N PRO A 45 0.00 5.21 3.27
CA PRO A 45 -0.19 3.92 3.92
C PRO A 45 -1.50 3.25 3.45
N PRO A 46 -1.58 1.90 3.52
CA PRO A 46 -2.83 1.17 3.33
C PRO A 46 -3.96 1.68 4.23
N THR A 47 -5.09 2.05 3.62
CA THR A 47 -6.30 2.53 4.31
C THR A 47 -7.56 1.89 3.72
N PRO A 48 -7.65 0.55 3.69
CA PRO A 48 -8.83 -0.13 3.13
C PRO A 48 -10.10 0.34 3.87
N PRO A 49 -11.18 0.70 3.15
CA PRO A 49 -12.41 1.15 3.79
C PRO A 49 -13.03 0.05 4.69
N PRO A 50 -13.80 0.41 5.73
CA PRO A 50 -14.49 -0.59 6.56
C PRO A 50 -15.45 -1.45 5.74
N ARG A 51 -15.54 -2.74 6.06
CA ARG A 51 -16.44 -3.72 5.44
C ARG A 51 -16.17 -3.99 3.96
N THR A 52 -14.96 -3.71 3.46
CA THR A 52 -14.54 -4.07 2.09
C THR A 52 -13.64 -5.31 2.03
N GLY A 53 -13.29 -5.85 3.20
CA GLY A 53 -12.46 -7.03 3.36
C GLY A 53 -10.97 -6.75 3.11
N PHE A 54 -10.23 -7.80 2.76
CA PHE A 54 -8.80 -7.69 2.47
C PHE A 54 -8.55 -7.09 1.09
N HIS A 55 -7.72 -6.05 1.07
CA HIS A 55 -7.15 -5.44 -0.12
C HIS A 55 -5.74 -5.96 -0.36
N ARG A 56 -5.39 -6.14 -1.63
CA ARG A 56 -4.02 -6.45 -2.06
C ARG A 56 -3.23 -5.17 -2.22
N TYR A 57 -2.00 -5.17 -1.77
CA TYR A 57 -1.06 -4.08 -2.03
C TYR A 57 0.17 -4.64 -2.71
N GLN A 58 0.39 -4.24 -3.96
CA GLN A 58 1.39 -4.81 -4.84
C GLN A 58 2.57 -3.85 -4.98
N PHE A 59 3.76 -4.34 -4.65
CA PHE A 59 5.02 -3.70 -5.03
C PHE A 59 5.48 -4.29 -6.36
N LEU A 60 5.73 -3.42 -7.32
CA LEU A 60 6.18 -3.76 -8.66
C LEU A 60 7.46 -2.96 -8.93
N VAL A 61 8.52 -3.64 -9.34
CA VAL A 61 9.81 -3.04 -9.67
C VAL A 61 10.05 -3.24 -11.16
N TYR A 62 10.32 -2.14 -11.87
CA TYR A 62 10.59 -2.16 -13.32
C TYR A 62 11.99 -1.63 -13.57
N ARG A 63 12.64 -2.20 -14.59
CA ARG A 63 13.86 -1.63 -15.14
C ARG A 63 13.50 -0.47 -16.06
N LEU A 64 14.08 0.70 -15.81
CA LEU A 64 13.91 1.87 -16.67
C LEU A 64 14.88 1.79 -17.86
N SER A 65 14.36 1.93 -19.08
CA SER A 65 15.15 2.15 -20.30
C SER A 65 15.32 3.64 -20.64
N THR A 66 14.52 4.49 -20.02
CA THR A 66 14.33 5.90 -20.40
C THR A 66 14.58 6.79 -19.20
N GLN A 67 15.19 7.95 -19.44
CA GLN A 67 15.32 9.01 -18.45
C GLN A 67 14.08 9.93 -18.52
N ASN A 68 13.68 10.53 -17.39
CA ASN A 68 12.53 11.46 -17.26
C ASN A 68 11.13 10.81 -17.21
N ILE A 69 10.91 9.92 -16.26
CA ILE A 69 9.57 9.46 -15.92
C ILE A 69 8.80 10.57 -15.19
N SER A 70 7.57 10.84 -15.61
CA SER A 70 6.68 11.83 -14.99
C SER A 70 5.22 11.36 -14.96
N LEU A 71 4.40 12.01 -14.15
CA LEU A 71 2.95 11.85 -14.15
C LEU A 71 2.32 12.88 -15.10
N LEU A 72 1.19 12.51 -15.73
CA LEU A 72 0.29 13.47 -16.35
C LEU A 72 -0.36 14.37 -15.28
N PRO A 73 -0.90 15.54 -15.67
CA PRO A 73 -1.70 16.37 -14.77
C PRO A 73 -2.81 15.57 -14.07
N GLU A 74 -3.58 14.76 -14.80
CA GLU A 74 -4.71 14.00 -14.24
C GLU A 74 -4.23 12.91 -13.27
N GLU A 75 -3.08 12.28 -13.57
CA GLU A 75 -2.45 11.32 -12.67
C GLU A 75 -1.92 12.02 -11.41
N THR A 76 -1.51 13.29 -11.49
CA THR A 76 -1.04 14.07 -10.34
C THR A 76 -2.20 14.49 -9.44
N GLU A 77 -3.34 14.83 -10.03
CA GLU A 77 -4.55 15.24 -9.31
C GLU A 77 -5.20 14.08 -8.54
N SER A 78 -5.18 12.85 -9.09
CA SER A 78 -5.79 11.68 -8.45
C SER A 78 -4.87 10.45 -8.46
N PRO A 79 -4.66 9.78 -7.31
CA PRO A 79 -4.01 8.48 -7.26
C PRO A 79 -4.93 7.32 -7.65
N GLY A 80 -6.24 7.51 -7.65
CA GLY A 80 -7.24 6.50 -7.96
C GLY A 80 -7.54 6.39 -9.45
N ALA A 81 -8.11 5.25 -9.86
CA ALA A 81 -8.38 4.92 -11.27
C ALA A 81 -7.13 5.07 -12.16
N TRP A 82 -5.95 4.79 -11.59
CA TRP A 82 -4.71 4.97 -12.31
C TRP A 82 -4.59 3.91 -13.41
N GLN A 83 -4.39 4.39 -14.63
CA GLN A 83 -4.22 3.58 -15.82
C GLN A 83 -2.80 2.99 -15.87
N LEU A 84 -2.48 2.08 -14.95
CA LEU A 84 -1.16 1.46 -14.78
C LEU A 84 -0.61 0.89 -16.10
N ASP A 85 -1.46 0.22 -16.90
CA ASP A 85 -1.04 -0.36 -18.19
C ASP A 85 -0.65 0.74 -19.19
N GLN A 86 -1.38 1.86 -19.22
CA GLN A 86 -1.03 3.00 -20.08
C GLN A 86 0.27 3.66 -19.62
N PHE A 87 0.49 3.77 -18.30
CA PHE A 87 1.74 4.26 -17.74
C PHE A 87 2.93 3.36 -18.14
N GLN A 88 2.76 2.04 -18.08
CA GLN A 88 3.78 1.07 -18.52
C GLN A 88 4.10 1.24 -20.00
N VAL A 89 3.08 1.27 -20.86
CA VAL A 89 3.25 1.46 -22.31
C VAL A 89 3.96 2.78 -22.62
N ARG A 90 3.54 3.89 -21.99
CA ARG A 90 4.12 5.22 -22.23
C ARG A 90 5.62 5.27 -21.95
N PHE A 91 6.08 4.53 -20.94
CA PHE A 91 7.48 4.53 -20.53
C PHE A 91 8.25 3.27 -20.93
N ASN A 92 7.65 2.42 -21.77
CA ASN A 92 8.23 1.15 -22.21
C ASN A 92 8.67 0.27 -21.03
N LEU A 93 7.87 0.25 -19.97
CA LEU A 93 8.09 -0.63 -18.83
C LEU A 93 7.62 -2.03 -19.24
N GLY A 94 8.59 -2.94 -19.43
CA GLY A 94 8.31 -4.34 -19.73
C GLY A 94 7.75 -5.10 -18.53
N ILE A 95 8.03 -6.40 -18.48
CA ILE A 95 7.71 -7.21 -17.30
C ILE A 95 8.41 -6.63 -16.06
N SER A 96 7.74 -6.70 -14.91
CA SER A 96 8.37 -6.33 -13.65
C SER A 96 9.54 -7.27 -13.35
N GLU A 97 10.70 -6.70 -13.04
CA GLU A 97 11.90 -7.44 -12.61
C GLU A 97 11.68 -8.14 -11.26
N ALA A 98 10.85 -7.53 -10.41
CA ALA A 98 10.41 -8.12 -9.16
C ALA A 98 9.01 -7.67 -8.81
N ALA A 99 8.26 -8.56 -8.15
CA ALA A 99 6.97 -8.26 -7.59
C ALA A 99 6.78 -8.95 -6.24
N THR A 100 6.14 -8.27 -5.30
CA THR A 100 5.65 -8.87 -4.06
C THR A 100 4.34 -8.20 -3.66
N GLN A 101 3.56 -8.87 -2.82
CA GLN A 101 2.31 -8.30 -2.31
C GLN A 101 2.09 -8.68 -0.86
N PHE A 102 1.35 -7.84 -0.17
CA PHE A 102 0.72 -8.18 1.11
C PHE A 102 -0.76 -7.84 1.06
N MET A 103 -1.51 -8.33 2.04
CA MET A 103 -2.92 -8.01 2.19
C MET A 103 -3.18 -7.41 3.57
N THR A 104 -4.06 -6.44 3.63
CA THR A 104 -4.61 -5.93 4.89
C THR A 104 -6.07 -5.56 4.71
N GLN A 105 -6.80 -5.45 5.81
CA GLN A 105 -8.19 -5.02 5.86
C GLN A 105 -8.33 -3.87 6.86
N ASN A 106 -9.52 -3.29 6.96
CA ASN A 106 -9.73 -2.25 7.94
C ASN A 106 -9.54 -2.82 9.35
N HIS A 107 -8.87 -2.09 10.23
CA HIS A 107 -8.66 -2.52 11.61
C HIS A 107 -9.97 -2.75 12.37
N MET A 108 -11.05 -2.03 12.02
CA MET A 108 -12.39 -2.21 12.60
C MET A 108 -13.07 -3.52 12.20
N ASP A 109 -12.59 -4.19 11.14
CA ASP A 109 -13.09 -5.47 10.68
C ASP A 109 -12.34 -6.65 11.31
N SER A 110 -11.32 -6.38 12.13
CA SER A 110 -10.57 -7.42 12.82
C SER A 110 -11.37 -7.96 14.02
N PRO A 111 -11.42 -9.28 14.25
CA PRO A 111 -12.08 -9.83 15.42
C PRO A 111 -11.43 -9.28 16.71
N PRO A 112 -12.20 -9.14 17.80
CA PRO A 112 -11.65 -8.73 19.08
C PRO A 112 -10.49 -9.64 19.48
N VAL A 113 -9.39 -9.06 19.96
CA VAL A 113 -8.25 -9.82 20.47
C VAL A 113 -8.75 -10.68 21.63
N ARG A 114 -8.82 -12.00 21.43
CA ARG A 114 -9.10 -12.95 22.51
C ARG A 114 -7.82 -13.08 23.33
N VAL A 115 -7.78 -12.49 24.52
CA VAL A 115 -6.71 -12.72 25.49
C VAL A 115 -6.93 -14.10 26.12
N PRO A 116 -6.05 -15.10 25.91
CA PRO A 116 -6.19 -16.39 26.57
C PRO A 116 -5.94 -16.23 28.07
N GLY A 117 -6.93 -16.57 28.91
CA GLY A 117 -6.77 -16.64 30.37
C GLY A 117 -7.38 -15.51 31.20
N GLY A 118 -8.00 -14.49 30.59
CA GLY A 118 -8.71 -13.44 31.31
C GLY A 118 -10.17 -13.81 31.56
N GLY A 119 -10.47 -14.51 32.65
CA GLY A 119 -11.83 -14.65 33.15
C GLY A 119 -12.38 -13.28 33.54
N GLY A 120 -13.09 -12.63 32.62
CA GLY A 120 -13.72 -11.34 32.83
C GLY A 120 -14.58 -10.97 31.64
N SER A 121 -15.88 -11.19 31.76
CA SER A 121 -16.89 -10.74 30.80
C SER A 121 -16.81 -9.22 30.67
N VAL A 122 -16.30 -8.71 29.55
CA VAL A 122 -16.50 -7.31 29.16
C VAL A 122 -17.96 -7.21 28.72
N GLN A 123 -18.82 -6.69 29.59
CA GLN A 123 -20.19 -6.33 29.24
C GLN A 123 -20.16 -5.28 28.14
N THR A 124 -20.81 -5.56 27.01
CA THR A 124 -21.14 -4.56 26.00
C THR A 124 -22.08 -3.52 26.62
N PRO A 125 -21.84 -2.20 26.49
CA PRO A 125 -22.81 -1.21 26.93
C PRO A 125 -24.05 -1.23 26.02
N PRO A 126 -25.23 -0.88 26.56
CA PRO A 126 -26.46 -0.90 25.79
C PRO A 126 -26.48 0.20 24.72
N THR A 127 -27.11 -0.13 23.59
CA THR A 127 -27.48 0.76 22.50
C THR A 127 -28.35 1.92 22.99
N GLY A 128 -27.90 3.15 22.78
CA GLY A 128 -28.74 4.35 22.83
C GLY A 128 -27.97 5.65 23.05
N GLY A 129 -27.95 6.53 22.04
CA GLY A 129 -27.61 7.95 22.21
C GLY A 129 -26.55 8.48 21.25
N SER A 130 -27.00 9.24 20.24
CA SER A 130 -26.17 10.06 19.36
C SER A 130 -25.33 11.07 20.15
N SER A 131 -24.02 10.84 20.22
CA SER A 131 -23.02 11.91 20.31
C SER A 131 -21.69 11.37 19.77
N GLU A 132 -21.15 12.00 18.73
CA GLU A 132 -19.83 11.65 18.20
C GLU A 132 -18.76 11.83 19.28
N PRO A 133 -17.95 10.81 19.60
CA PRO A 133 -16.77 11.04 20.39
C PRO A 133 -15.73 11.73 19.50
N LYS A 134 -15.36 12.97 19.84
CA LYS A 134 -14.16 13.64 19.29
C LYS A 134 -12.93 12.85 19.71
N TYR A 135 -12.56 11.87 18.90
CA TYR A 135 -11.29 11.16 19.03
C TYR A 135 -10.17 12.09 18.58
N LYS A 136 -9.42 12.64 19.54
CA LYS A 136 -8.09 13.20 19.26
C LYS A 136 -7.11 12.04 19.23
N PRO A 137 -6.49 11.70 18.09
CA PRO A 137 -5.48 10.65 18.08
C PRO A 137 -4.32 11.12 18.96
N LYS A 138 -4.11 10.42 20.08
CA LYS A 138 -2.82 10.45 20.75
C LYS A 138 -1.84 9.82 19.78
N GLN A 139 -0.73 10.51 19.55
CA GLN A 139 0.40 10.04 18.75
C GLN A 139 0.90 8.75 19.41
N ALA A 140 0.35 7.62 18.99
CA ALA A 140 0.83 6.33 19.41
C ALA A 140 2.18 6.17 18.72
N SER A 141 3.24 6.18 19.53
CA SER A 141 4.53 5.59 19.20
C SER A 141 4.35 4.07 19.05
N GLY A 142 3.54 3.68 18.07
CA GLY A 142 3.47 2.33 17.56
C GLY A 142 4.67 2.17 16.68
N LEU A 143 5.62 1.36 17.14
CA LEU A 143 6.63 0.75 16.30
C LEU A 143 5.89 0.07 15.14
N ALA A 144 5.75 0.79 14.02
CA ALA A 144 5.61 0.17 12.73
C ALA A 144 6.90 -0.65 12.59
N LEU A 145 6.81 -1.94 12.91
CA LEU A 145 7.91 -2.86 12.64
C LEU A 145 8.31 -2.61 11.19
N PRO A 146 9.57 -2.26 10.90
CA PRO A 146 10.01 -2.14 9.52
C PRO A 146 9.78 -3.51 8.91
N ALA A 147 8.83 -3.60 7.97
CA ALA A 147 8.76 -4.73 7.08
C ALA A 147 10.07 -4.70 6.29
N CYS A 148 11.08 -5.42 6.77
CA CYS A 148 12.30 -5.68 6.04
C CYS A 148 11.89 -6.58 4.88
N ILE A 149 11.64 -5.97 3.72
CA ILE A 149 11.56 -6.70 2.46
C ILE A 149 12.98 -7.13 2.15
N HIS A 150 13.37 -8.28 2.71
CA HIS A 150 14.57 -8.99 2.28
C HIS A 150 14.27 -9.51 0.87
N ILE A 151 14.69 -8.77 -0.15
CA ILE A 151 14.73 -9.31 -1.51
C ILE A 151 15.89 -10.32 -1.48
N ALA A 152 15.57 -11.58 -1.26
CA ALA A 152 16.52 -12.66 -1.41
C ALA A 152 17.03 -12.65 -2.85
N HIS A 153 18.31 -12.32 -3.01
CA HIS A 153 19.00 -12.46 -4.28
C HIS A 153 19.04 -13.95 -4.65
N HIS A 154 18.23 -14.36 -5.63
CA HIS A 154 18.61 -15.52 -6.43
C HIS A 154 19.75 -15.07 -7.36
N LEU A 155 20.93 -15.62 -7.09
CA LEU A 155 22.12 -15.53 -7.92
C LEU A 155 21.78 -16.04 -9.32
N TRP A 156 21.87 -15.18 -10.33
CA TRP A 156 22.04 -15.65 -11.70
C TRP A 156 23.51 -15.46 -12.08
N SER A 157 24.21 -16.59 -12.17
CA SER A 157 25.51 -16.72 -12.83
C SER A 157 25.28 -17.48 -14.12
N GLY A 158 25.65 -16.89 -15.26
CA GLY A 158 25.52 -17.44 -16.60
C GLY A 158 25.45 -16.34 -17.63
#